data_AF-A0A816DV21-F1
#
_entry.id   AF-A0A816DV21-F1
#
_cell.length_a   1.000
_cell.length_b   1.000
_cell.length_c   1.000
_cell.angle_alpha   90.00
_cell.angle_beta   90.00
_cell.angle_gamma   90.00
#
_symmetry.space_group_name_H-M   'P 1'
#
loop_
_entity.id
_entity.type
_entity.pdbx_description
1 polymer ?
#
loop_
_entity_poly.entity_id
_entity_poly.type
_entity_poly.pdbx_seq_one_letter_code
_entity_poly.pdbx_strand_id
1 'polypeptide(L)'
;SGSRNADFVKSLGADEVLFYDRSADILADLRGVTSRHGPFDLVFDSVSSHDPRDASFAYESRIRNVKPKMVTGMYIFIGGLVTDWAFAHVKRFFGVNCFSKGRLLFWVRFPDSTQRLESLRQFCEANQLKVAIANRMLFTDEGVQEAFRLQMSRRAV
;
A
#
# COMPACT_ATOMS: atom_id res chain seq x y z
N SER A 1 4.58 6.51 19.05
CA SER A 1 3.26 6.51 18.40
C SER A 1 3.06 5.42 17.35
N GLY A 2 4.08 4.68 16.88
CA GLY A 2 3.88 3.61 15.88
C GLY A 2 3.29 2.29 16.40
N SER A 3 3.43 1.98 17.69
CA SER A 3 3.04 0.67 18.26
C SER A 3 1.59 0.30 17.98
N ARG A 4 0.64 1.23 18.14
CA ARG A 4 -0.79 0.97 17.87
C ARG A 4 -1.06 0.56 16.42
N ASN A 5 -0.40 1.22 15.45
CA ASN A 5 -0.55 0.86 14.04
C ASN A 5 0.01 -0.55 13.78
N ALA A 6 1.14 -0.88 14.40
CA ALA A 6 1.72 -2.21 14.25
C ALA A 6 0.88 -3.31 14.90
N ASP A 7 0.36 -3.07 16.10
CA ASP A 7 -0.53 -4.02 16.78
C ASP A 7 -1.80 -4.25 15.96
N PHE A 8 -2.36 -3.18 15.39
CA PHE A 8 -3.48 -3.27 14.46
C PHE A 8 -3.13 -4.11 13.23
N VAL A 9 -2.04 -3.82 12.53
CA VAL A 9 -1.62 -4.58 11.34
C VAL A 9 -1.35 -6.05 11.66
N LYS A 10 -0.73 -6.35 12.82
CA LYS A 10 -0.55 -7.73 13.30
C LYS A 10 -1.88 -8.42 13.57
N SER A 11 -2.86 -7.71 14.15
CA SER A 11 -4.20 -8.25 14.39
C SER A 11 -4.95 -8.61 13.09
N LEU A 12 -4.53 -8.05 11.95
CA LEU A 12 -5.04 -8.39 10.62
C LEU A 12 -4.32 -9.60 9.98
N GLY A 13 -3.35 -10.20 10.68
CA GLY A 13 -2.65 -11.41 10.23
C GLY A 13 -1.29 -11.18 9.57
N ALA A 14 -0.69 -9.99 9.71
CA ALA A 14 0.67 -9.77 9.21
C ALA A 14 1.71 -10.52 10.06
N ASP A 15 2.59 -11.31 9.42
CA ASP A 15 3.68 -12.03 10.09
C ASP A 15 4.79 -11.09 10.58
N GLU A 16 5.16 -10.12 9.73
CA GLU A 16 6.27 -9.19 9.96
C GLU A 16 5.79 -7.76 9.80
N VAL A 17 6.06 -6.90 10.80
CA VAL A 17 5.71 -5.48 10.77
C VAL A 17 6.92 -4.65 11.16
N LEU A 18 7.38 -3.82 10.22
CA LEU A 18 8.59 -3.01 10.37
C LEU A 18 8.23 -1.52 10.46
N PHE A 19 8.95 -0.79 11.32
CA PHE A 19 8.78 0.65 11.50
C PHE A 19 9.77 1.43 10.65
N TYR A 20 9.32 1.96 9.52
CA TYR A 20 10.16 2.72 8.60
C TYR A 20 10.68 4.05 9.18
N ASP A 21 10.02 4.59 10.21
CA ASP A 21 10.34 5.87 10.87
C ASP A 21 11.24 5.72 12.11
N ARG A 22 11.46 4.49 12.58
CA ARG A 22 12.20 4.19 13.82
C ARG A 22 13.43 3.34 13.61
N SER A 23 13.46 2.56 12.54
CA SER A 23 14.63 1.78 12.23
C SER A 23 15.73 2.69 11.70
N ALA A 24 16.86 2.73 12.41
CA ALA A 24 18.06 3.43 11.94
C ALA A 24 18.54 2.86 10.59
N ASP A 25 18.21 1.60 10.29
CA ASP A 25 18.48 0.95 9.02
C ASP A 25 17.35 -0.01 8.62
N ILE A 26 16.24 0.54 8.12
CA ILE A 26 15.10 -0.24 7.60
C ILE A 26 15.51 -1.24 6.50
N LEU A 27 16.62 -0.98 5.79
CA LEU A 27 17.12 -1.91 4.77
C LEU A 27 17.73 -3.16 5.41
N ALA A 28 18.43 -3.03 6.53
CA ALA A 28 18.92 -4.17 7.28
C ALA A 28 17.74 -5.06 7.76
N ASP A 29 16.67 -4.44 8.26
CA ASP A 29 15.48 -5.19 8.68
C ASP A 29 14.82 -5.93 7.50
N LEU A 30 14.65 -5.26 6.36
CA LEU A 30 14.12 -5.87 5.14
C LEU A 30 15.03 -6.97 4.58
N ARG A 31 16.36 -6.84 4.70
CA ARG A 31 17.31 -7.94 4.40
C ARG A 31 17.08 -9.12 5.34
N GLY A 32 16.85 -8.85 6.62
CA GLY A 32 16.52 -9.89 7.60
C GLY A 32 15.29 -10.68 7.18
N VAL A 33 14.22 -10.00 6.78
CA VAL A 33 12.98 -10.65 6.29
C VAL A 33 13.26 -11.46 5.03
N THR A 34 13.89 -10.85 4.01
CA THR A 34 14.14 -11.54 2.72
C THR A 34 15.17 -12.67 2.80
N SER A 35 16.05 -12.65 3.80
CA SER A 35 16.98 -13.77 4.06
C SER A 35 16.26 -14.97 4.67
N ARG A 36 15.17 -14.75 5.43
CA ARG A 36 14.36 -15.82 6.04
C ARG A 36 13.31 -16.39 5.07
N HIS A 37 12.67 -15.54 4.29
CA HIS A 37 11.50 -15.90 3.49
C HIS A 37 11.74 -15.86 1.97
N GLY A 38 12.91 -15.42 1.53
CA GLY A 38 13.22 -15.15 0.13
C GLY A 38 12.82 -13.72 -0.30
N PRO A 39 13.16 -13.33 -1.53
CA PRO A 39 12.76 -12.04 -2.09
C PRO A 39 11.23 -11.91 -2.23
N PHE A 40 10.73 -10.68 -2.22
CA PHE A 40 9.32 -10.38 -2.44
C PHE A 40 8.92 -10.59 -3.91
N ASP A 41 7.92 -11.43 -4.13
CA ASP A 41 7.26 -11.60 -5.44
C ASP A 41 6.33 -10.43 -5.79
N LEU A 42 5.82 -9.75 -4.77
CA LEU A 42 4.91 -8.62 -4.91
C LEU A 42 5.16 -7.59 -3.83
N VAL A 43 5.22 -6.33 -4.23
CA VAL A 43 5.17 -5.18 -3.32
C VAL A 43 4.00 -4.31 -3.72
N PHE A 44 3.15 -3.98 -2.75
CA PHE A 44 2.04 -3.07 -2.92
C PHE A 44 2.31 -1.79 -2.13
N ASP A 45 2.76 -0.77 -2.84
CA ASP A 45 3.02 0.57 -2.30
C ASP A 45 1.72 1.38 -2.29
N SER A 46 1.13 1.47 -1.11
CA SER A 46 -0.08 2.22 -0.85
C SER A 46 0.17 3.63 -0.31
N VAL A 47 1.40 4.15 -0.38
CA VAL A 47 1.70 5.52 0.03
C VAL A 47 1.22 6.48 -1.05
N SER A 48 -0.05 6.87 -0.96
CA SER A 48 -0.75 7.63 -2.00
C SER A 48 -0.47 9.14 -1.98
N SER A 49 0.07 9.67 -0.89
CA SER A 49 0.36 11.10 -0.76
C SER A 49 1.79 11.41 -1.20
N HIS A 50 1.94 12.35 -2.14
CA HIS A 50 3.19 13.10 -2.36
C HIS A 50 3.46 14.06 -1.19
N ASP A 51 3.22 13.60 0.04
CA ASP A 51 3.50 14.37 1.22
C ASP A 51 5.02 14.57 1.31
N PRO A 52 5.51 15.80 1.50
CA PRO A 52 6.95 16.07 1.57
C PRO A 52 7.67 15.22 2.62
N ARG A 53 6.97 14.79 3.69
CA ARG A 53 7.52 13.89 4.71
C ARG A 53 7.93 12.54 4.11
N ASP A 54 7.15 12.06 3.14
CA ASP A 54 7.31 10.75 2.51
C ASP A 54 8.41 10.72 1.44
N ALA A 55 8.72 11.88 0.84
CA ALA A 55 9.79 12.01 -0.14
C ALA A 55 11.16 11.54 0.39
N SER A 56 11.43 11.79 1.68
CA SER A 56 12.68 11.39 2.34
C SER A 56 12.87 9.87 2.47
N PHE A 57 11.77 9.11 2.44
CA PHE A 57 11.81 7.66 2.60
C PHE A 57 12.03 6.91 1.28
N ALA A 58 11.79 7.54 0.13
CA ALA A 58 12.14 7.00 -1.20
C ALA A 58 11.82 5.49 -1.35
N TYR A 59 10.59 5.08 -0.97
CA TYR A 59 10.21 3.69 -0.74
C TYR A 59 10.59 2.75 -1.90
N GLU A 60 10.26 3.15 -3.14
CA GLU A 60 10.54 2.32 -4.33
C GLU A 60 12.05 2.10 -4.54
N SER A 61 12.84 3.18 -4.54
CA SER A 61 14.27 3.08 -4.86
C SER A 61 15.03 2.30 -3.79
N ARG A 62 14.59 2.40 -2.53
CA ARG A 62 15.16 1.67 -1.39
C ARG A 62 15.06 0.15 -1.51
N ILE A 63 14.01 -0.38 -2.14
CA ILE A 63 13.82 -1.84 -2.21
C ILE A 63 14.09 -2.43 -3.59
N ARG A 64 13.97 -1.64 -4.66
CA ARG A 64 14.18 -2.13 -6.03
C ARG A 64 15.63 -2.04 -6.50
N ASN A 65 16.39 -1.05 -6.01
CA ASN A 65 17.76 -0.79 -6.50
C ASN A 65 18.86 -1.37 -5.59
N VAL A 66 18.49 -2.15 -4.57
CA VAL A 66 19.45 -2.76 -3.63
C VAL A 66 20.00 -4.09 -4.15
N LYS A 67 21.22 -4.40 -3.71
CA LYS A 67 21.86 -5.71 -3.89
C LYS A 67 22.07 -6.38 -2.53
N PRO A 68 21.76 -7.68 -2.37
CA PRO A 68 21.00 -8.52 -3.31
C PRO A 68 19.57 -7.98 -3.55
N LYS A 69 18.95 -8.40 -4.67
CA LYS A 69 17.59 -7.94 -5.01
C LYS A 69 16.60 -8.43 -3.95
N MET A 70 15.85 -7.49 -3.38
CA MET A 70 14.77 -7.81 -2.43
C MET A 70 13.43 -8.05 -3.13
N VAL A 71 13.26 -7.58 -4.36
CA VAL A 71 12.03 -7.73 -5.14
C VAL A 71 12.36 -8.45 -6.44
N THR A 72 11.75 -9.61 -6.65
CA THR A 72 11.92 -10.44 -7.85
C THR A 72 10.76 -10.28 -8.82
N GLY A 73 9.55 -10.03 -8.31
CA GLY A 73 8.36 -9.86 -9.12
C GLY A 73 7.96 -8.40 -9.32
N MET A 74 6.75 -8.04 -8.89
CA MET A 74 6.10 -6.78 -9.25
C MET A 74 6.11 -5.75 -8.12
N TYR A 75 6.50 -4.53 -8.43
CA TYR A 75 6.26 -3.35 -7.60
C TYR A 75 5.02 -2.61 -8.14
N ILE A 76 3.93 -2.67 -7.38
CA ILE A 76 2.67 -2.01 -7.70
C ILE A 76 2.53 -0.80 -6.78
N PHE A 77 2.26 0.38 -7.33
CA PHE A 77 2.21 1.62 -6.55
C PHE A 77 0.95 2.44 -6.81
N ILE A 78 0.48 3.16 -5.81
CA ILE A 78 -0.66 4.08 -5.88
C ILE A 78 -0.14 5.52 -5.83
N GLY A 79 -0.73 6.41 -6.65
CA GLY A 79 -0.40 7.84 -6.59
C GLY A 79 0.91 8.21 -7.26
N GLY A 80 1.14 7.71 -8.49
CA GLY A 80 2.32 8.01 -9.29
C GLY A 80 2.47 9.47 -9.72
N LEU A 81 3.64 9.79 -10.27
CA LEU A 81 3.93 11.08 -10.88
C LEU A 81 3.03 11.32 -12.10
N VAL A 82 2.89 12.58 -12.53
CA VAL A 82 2.13 12.93 -13.76
C VAL A 82 2.59 12.12 -14.97
N THR A 83 3.90 11.84 -15.08
CA THR A 83 4.47 10.98 -16.13
C THR A 83 4.00 9.53 -16.04
N ASP A 84 3.84 8.99 -14.83
CA ASP A 84 3.30 7.64 -14.62
C ASP A 84 1.86 7.54 -15.09
N TRP A 85 1.06 8.59 -14.87
CA TRP A 85 -0.30 8.68 -15.41
C TRP A 85 -0.31 8.75 -16.94
N ALA A 86 0.62 9.51 -17.55
CA ALA A 86 0.77 9.54 -19.00
C ALA A 86 1.12 8.15 -19.56
N PHE A 87 2.05 7.42 -18.94
CA PHE A 87 2.38 6.04 -19.33
C PHE A 87 1.21 5.07 -19.14
N ALA A 88 0.42 5.24 -18.09
CA ALA A 88 -0.81 4.47 -17.91
C ALA A 88 -1.79 4.71 -19.07
N HIS A 89 -1.98 5.97 -19.49
CA HIS A 89 -2.80 6.29 -20.65
C HIS A 89 -2.27 5.67 -21.95
N VAL A 90 -0.96 5.73 -22.20
CA VAL A 90 -0.34 5.08 -23.37
C VAL A 90 -0.61 3.59 -23.37
N LYS A 91 -0.38 2.93 -22.23
CA LYS A 91 -0.67 1.49 -22.06
C LYS A 91 -2.14 1.17 -22.32
N ARG A 92 -3.06 2.02 -21.88
CA ARG A 92 -4.50 1.80 -22.05
C ARG A 92 -4.96 1.91 -23.49
N PHE A 93 -4.57 2.97 -24.18
CA PHE A 93 -5.10 3.24 -25.51
C PHE A 93 -4.34 2.50 -26.61
N PHE A 94 -3.06 2.18 -26.38
CA PHE A 94 -2.19 1.59 -27.39
C PHE A 94 -1.64 0.21 -27.01
N GLY A 95 -1.90 -0.29 -25.79
CA GLY A 95 -1.37 -1.57 -25.32
C GLY A 95 0.14 -1.56 -25.00
N VAL A 96 0.81 -0.42 -25.18
CA VAL A 96 2.27 -0.30 -25.02
C VAL A 96 2.63 -0.02 -23.57
N ASN A 97 3.37 -0.95 -22.94
CA ASN A 97 3.81 -0.78 -21.55
C ASN A 97 5.10 0.04 -21.47
N CYS A 98 4.98 1.34 -21.20
CA CYS A 98 6.11 2.26 -21.01
C CYS A 98 6.70 2.26 -19.59
N PHE A 99 6.15 1.47 -18.66
CA PHE A 99 6.72 1.35 -17.32
C PHE A 99 8.02 0.52 -17.35
N SER A 100 8.93 0.81 -16.42
CA SER A 100 10.12 -0.02 -16.23
C SER A 100 9.74 -1.46 -15.85
N LYS A 101 10.55 -2.45 -16.25
CA LYS A 101 10.28 -3.87 -15.99
C LYS A 101 10.05 -4.09 -14.48
N GLY A 102 8.98 -4.81 -14.14
CA GLY A 102 8.62 -5.10 -12.73
C GLY A 102 8.01 -3.93 -11.97
N ARG A 103 7.54 -2.88 -12.67
CA ARG A 103 6.88 -1.70 -12.09
C ARG A 103 5.51 -1.49 -12.74
N LEU A 104 4.49 -1.18 -11.94
CA LEU A 104 3.15 -0.91 -12.46
C LEU A 104 2.41 0.10 -11.57
N LEU A 105 1.85 1.14 -12.20
CA LEU A 105 0.91 2.02 -11.53
C LEU A 105 -0.40 1.27 -11.31
N PHE A 106 -0.84 1.19 -10.05
CA PHE A 106 -2.17 0.70 -9.69
C PHE A 106 -3.21 1.73 -10.12
N TRP A 107 -3.76 1.53 -11.32
CA TRP A 107 -4.83 2.37 -11.80
C TRP A 107 -6.14 1.91 -11.18
N VAL A 108 -6.76 2.79 -10.39
CA VAL A 108 -8.12 2.60 -9.87
C VAL A 108 -9.11 2.67 -11.03
N ARG A 109 -9.30 1.56 -11.74
CA ARG A 109 -10.46 1.32 -12.60
C ARG A 109 -10.90 -0.11 -12.34
N PHE A 110 -12.16 -0.26 -11.96
CA PHE A 110 -12.77 -1.53 -11.61
C PHE A 110 -13.87 -1.89 -12.61
N PRO A 111 -13.58 -1.94 -13.94
CA PRO A 111 -14.59 -2.39 -14.90
C PRO A 111 -14.94 -3.84 -14.59
N ASP A 112 -16.22 -4.19 -14.69
CA ASP A 112 -16.72 -5.55 -14.45
C ASP A 112 -16.35 -6.10 -13.06
N SER A 113 -16.21 -5.21 -12.08
CA SER A 113 -15.81 -5.58 -10.72
C SER A 113 -16.90 -6.27 -9.91
N THR A 114 -18.13 -6.38 -10.44
CA THR A 114 -19.24 -7.06 -9.78
C THR A 114 -18.85 -8.46 -9.29
N GLN A 115 -18.18 -9.27 -10.11
CA GLN A 115 -17.74 -10.61 -9.69
C GLN A 115 -16.68 -10.56 -8.58
N ARG A 116 -15.79 -9.56 -8.61
CA ARG A 116 -14.76 -9.36 -7.58
C ARG A 116 -15.37 -8.88 -6.27
N LEU A 117 -16.32 -7.96 -6.32
CA LEU A 117 -17.08 -7.48 -5.18
C LEU A 117 -17.91 -8.62 -4.55
N GLU A 118 -18.49 -9.47 -5.39
CA GLU A 118 -19.21 -10.67 -4.96
C GLU A 118 -18.28 -11.67 -4.26
N SER A 119 -17.06 -11.86 -4.78
CA SER A 119 -16.04 -12.67 -4.09
C SER A 119 -15.65 -12.07 -2.73
N LEU A 120 -15.48 -10.75 -2.66
CA LEU A 120 -15.20 -10.06 -1.38
C LEU A 120 -16.36 -10.21 -0.38
N ARG A 121 -17.61 -10.13 -0.85
CA ARG A 121 -18.81 -10.40 -0.02
C ARG A 121 -18.75 -11.80 0.56
N GLN A 122 -18.46 -12.82 -0.26
CA GLN A 122 -18.36 -14.21 0.18
C GLN A 122 -17.25 -14.40 1.22
N PHE A 123 -16.10 -13.72 1.07
CA PHE A 123 -15.04 -13.75 2.09
C PHE A 123 -15.46 -13.11 3.41
N CYS A 124 -16.23 -12.02 3.37
CA CYS A 124 -16.81 -11.41 4.57
C CYS A 124 -17.82 -12.35 5.25
N GLU A 125 -18.71 -12.97 4.48
CA GLU A 125 -19.73 -13.92 4.99
C GLU A 125 -19.10 -15.18 5.57
N ALA A 126 -18.02 -15.67 4.97
CA ALA A 126 -17.22 -16.78 5.49
C ALA A 126 -16.29 -16.38 6.64
N ASN A 127 -16.32 -15.12 7.11
CA ASN A 127 -15.46 -14.58 8.16
C ASN A 127 -13.94 -14.70 7.84
N GLN A 128 -13.60 -14.80 6.56
CA GLN A 128 -12.22 -14.83 6.04
C GLN A 128 -11.66 -13.42 5.83
N LEU A 129 -12.54 -12.43 5.66
CA LEU A 129 -12.19 -11.01 5.56
C LEU A 129 -13.00 -10.22 6.59
N LYS A 130 -12.33 -9.51 7.49
CA LYS A 130 -12.97 -8.67 8.51
C LYS A 130 -12.77 -7.20 8.17
N VAL A 131 -13.87 -6.46 8.09
CA VAL A 131 -13.82 -5.00 7.94
C VAL A 131 -13.58 -4.38 9.32
N ALA A 132 -12.43 -3.74 9.50
CA ALA A 132 -12.13 -3.00 10.72
C ALA A 132 -12.84 -1.65 10.72
N ILE A 133 -13.81 -1.47 11.63
CA ILE A 133 -14.51 -0.20 11.82
C ILE A 133 -14.00 0.42 13.11
N ALA A 134 -13.17 1.45 12.96
CA ALA A 134 -12.58 2.22 14.04
C ALA A 134 -13.59 3.10 14.77
N ASN A 135 -14.29 3.95 14.01
CA ASN A 135 -15.18 4.97 14.53
C ASN A 135 -16.46 5.01 13.69
N ARG A 136 -17.59 5.29 14.34
CA ARG A 136 -18.88 5.56 13.68
C ARG A 136 -19.27 7.00 13.98
N MET A 137 -19.29 7.83 12.94
CA MET A 137 -19.67 9.24 13.06
C MET A 137 -21.13 9.42 12.65
N LEU A 138 -21.80 10.39 13.27
CA LEU A 138 -23.10 10.84 12.79
C LEU A 138 -22.93 11.57 11.46
N PHE A 139 -23.94 11.51 10.60
CA PHE A 139 -23.94 12.23 9.34
C PHE A 139 -24.38 13.69 9.54
N THR A 140 -23.53 14.44 10.23
CA THR A 140 -23.59 15.90 10.39
C THR A 140 -22.30 16.53 9.86
N ASP A 141 -22.30 17.85 9.65
CA ASP A 141 -21.11 18.55 9.16
C ASP A 141 -19.91 18.34 10.11
N GLU A 142 -20.13 18.41 11.42
CA GLU A 142 -19.09 18.17 12.43
C GLU A 142 -18.59 16.73 12.39
N GLY A 143 -19.50 15.75 12.23
CA GLY A 143 -19.15 14.34 12.14
C GLY A 143 -18.32 14.02 10.89
N VAL A 144 -18.65 14.63 9.75
CA VAL A 144 -17.90 14.48 8.50
C VAL A 144 -16.53 15.15 8.60
N GLN A 145 -16.46 16.38 9.12
CA GLN A 145 -15.19 17.08 9.34
C GLN A 145 -14.26 16.30 10.27
N GLU A 146 -14.80 15.74 11.36
CA GLU A 146 -14.04 14.92 12.28
C GLU A 146 -13.55 13.62 11.63
N ALA A 147 -14.39 12.97 10.82
CA ALA A 147 -13.98 11.78 10.05
C ALA A 147 -12.79 12.07 9.13
N PHE A 148 -12.81 13.18 8.38
CA PHE A 148 -11.69 13.61 7.55
C PHE A 148 -10.45 13.96 8.38
N ARG A 149 -10.62 14.66 9.51
CA ARG A 149 -9.51 15.00 10.41
C ARG A 149 -8.82 13.75 10.94
N LEU A 150 -9.59 12.73 11.35
CA LEU A 150 -9.05 11.45 11.80
C LEU A 150 -8.34 10.70 10.67
N GLN A 151 -8.93 10.65 9.47
CA GLN A 151 -8.31 10.03 8.29
C GLN A 151 -6.95 10.66 7.95
N MET A 152 -6.85 11.99 8.06
CA MET A 152 -5.62 12.74 7.79
C MET A 152 -4.57 12.62 8.92
N SER A 153 -4.94 12.08 10.09
CA SER A 153 -4.04 11.99 11.25
C SER A 153 -2.94 10.93 11.12
N ARG A 154 -3.01 10.03 10.11
CA ARG A 154 -2.07 8.92 9.85
C ARG A 154 -1.95 7.92 11.01
N ARG A 155 -2.99 7.79 11.85
CA ARG A 155 -3.04 6.85 12.98
C ARG A 155 -4.12 5.82 12.75
N ALA A 156 -3.85 4.57 13.12
CA ALA A 156 -4.90 3.62 13.43
C ALA A 156 -5.70 4.23 14.59
N VAL A 157 -6.91 4.65 14.26
CA VAL A 157 -7.93 5.20 15.16
C VAL A 157 -8.97 4.14 15.46
#